data_AF-A0A2P5I942-F1
#
_entry.id   AF-A0A2P5I942-F1
#
_cell.length_a   1.000
_cell.length_b   1.000
_cell.length_c   1.000
_cell.angle_alpha   90.00
_cell.angle_beta   90.00
_cell.angle_gamma   90.00
#
_symmetry.space_group_name_H-M   'P 1'
#
loop_
_entity.id
_entity.type
_entity.pdbx_description
1 polymer ?
#
loop_
_entity_poly.entity_id
_entity_poly.type
_entity_poly.pdbx_seq_one_letter_code
_entity_poly.pdbx_strand_id
1 'polypeptide(L)'
;MAASDQKASAGQQWGEAEIEKALKRLAKDTFEALQESSKTAYSAIQEYKQAATNEETSKVFERAKQSRQDNPKGIKPWRARDDPDWLGTNT
;
A
#
# COMPACT_ATOMS: atom_id res chain seq x y z
N MET A 1 20.12 43.74 -38.97
CA MET A 1 20.48 42.41 -39.51
C MET A 1 21.13 41.64 -38.37
N ALA A 2 20.74 40.45 -37.94
CA ALA A 2 19.52 39.64 -38.03
C ALA A 2 19.61 38.71 -36.80
N ALA A 3 18.48 38.41 -36.16
CA ALA A 3 18.42 37.59 -34.95
C ALA A 3 18.93 36.16 -35.23
N SER A 4 19.78 35.65 -34.34
CA SER A 4 20.13 34.23 -34.29
C SER A 4 19.04 33.45 -33.58
N ASP A 5 17.92 33.27 -34.28
CA ASP A 5 16.96 32.20 -33.99
C ASP A 5 17.52 30.88 -34.54
N GLN A 6 18.04 30.04 -33.65
CA GLN A 6 18.10 28.60 -33.89
C GLN A 6 17.38 27.86 -32.75
N LYS A 7 16.05 27.87 -32.91
CA LYS A 7 15.10 26.78 -32.67
C LYS A 7 15.65 25.57 -31.90
N ALA A 8 15.04 25.32 -30.74
CA ALA A 8 14.94 24.00 -30.15
C ALA A 8 14.57 22.97 -31.23
N SER A 9 15.49 22.05 -31.49
CA SER A 9 15.32 20.99 -32.48
C SER A 9 14.19 20.06 -32.06
N ALA A 10 13.29 19.84 -33.02
CA ALA A 10 12.19 18.89 -33.01
C ALA A 10 12.55 17.51 -32.43
N GLY A 11 11.52 16.88 -31.84
CA GLY A 11 11.46 15.53 -31.26
C GLY A 11 12.63 14.61 -31.56
N GLN A 12 13.40 14.32 -30.50
CA GLN A 12 14.40 13.25 -30.51
C GLN A 12 13.70 11.95 -30.88
N GLN A 13 13.94 11.46 -32.10
CA GLN A 13 13.42 10.20 -32.59
C GLN A 13 14.39 9.12 -32.11
N TRP A 14 14.00 8.36 -31.09
CA TRP A 14 14.84 7.32 -30.50
C TRP A 14 14.97 6.16 -31.48
N GLY A 15 16.16 5.55 -31.54
CA GLY A 15 16.35 4.34 -32.33
C GLY A 15 15.50 3.20 -31.78
N GLU A 16 14.99 2.31 -32.64
CA GLU A 16 14.17 1.16 -32.24
C GLU A 16 14.84 0.30 -31.15
N ALA A 17 16.16 0.09 -31.27
CA ALA A 17 16.94 -0.64 -30.27
C ALA A 17 17.02 0.09 -28.91
N GLU A 18 17.00 1.42 -28.90
CA GLU A 18 17.00 2.22 -27.67
C GLU A 18 15.64 2.14 -26.99
N ILE A 19 14.55 2.17 -27.78
CA ILE A 19 13.18 1.96 -27.30
C ILE A 19 13.03 0.57 -26.70
N GLU A 20 13.49 -0.48 -27.38
CA GLU A 20 13.42 -1.85 -26.87
C GLU A 20 14.21 -2.02 -25.57
N LYS A 21 15.41 -1.43 -25.49
CA LYS A 21 16.23 -1.45 -24.27
C LYS A 21 15.54 -0.71 -23.12
N ALA A 22 14.92 0.44 -23.40
CA ALA A 22 14.18 1.21 -22.41
C ALA A 22 12.97 0.44 -21.89
N LEU A 23 12.22 -0.23 -22.77
CA LEU A 23 11.09 -1.08 -22.38
C LEU A 23 11.53 -2.27 -21.52
N LYS A 24 12.62 -2.95 -21.89
CA LYS A 24 13.19 -4.05 -21.08
C LYS A 24 13.62 -3.57 -19.69
N ARG A 25 14.25 -2.39 -19.61
CA ARG A 25 14.62 -1.77 -18.33
C ARG A 25 13.39 -1.43 -17.50
N LEU A 26 12.39 -0.81 -18.10
CA LEU A 26 11.15 -0.47 -17.40
C LEU A 26 10.44 -1.71 -16.87
N ALA A 27 10.34 -2.77 -17.67
CA ALA A 27 9.76 -4.04 -17.24
C ALA A 27 10.51 -4.65 -16.06
N LYS A 28 11.85 -4.58 -16.08
CA LYS A 28 12.68 -5.02 -14.95
C LYS A 28 12.43 -4.18 -13.70
N ASP A 29 12.54 -2.86 -13.81
CA ASP A 29 12.44 -1.94 -12.67
C ASP A 29 11.03 -2.01 -12.03
N THR A 30 9.98 -2.11 -12.85
CA THR A 30 8.59 -2.27 -12.35
C THR A 30 8.35 -3.61 -11.68
N PHE A 31 8.92 -4.70 -12.21
CA PHE A 31 8.83 -6.01 -11.58
C PHE A 31 9.58 -6.05 -10.25
N GLU A 32 10.78 -5.46 -10.18
CA GLU A 32 11.55 -5.35 -8.94
C GLU A 32 10.80 -4.55 -7.86
N ALA A 33 10.22 -3.40 -8.23
CA ALA A 33 9.40 -2.59 -7.33
C ALA A 33 8.14 -3.34 -6.85
N LEU A 34 7.47 -4.09 -7.73
CA LEU A 34 6.33 -4.93 -7.35
C LEU A 34 6.75 -6.03 -6.38
N GLN A 35 7.90 -6.66 -6.62
CA GLN A 35 8.41 -7.71 -5.75
C GLN A 35 8.76 -7.16 -4.36
N GLU A 36 9.39 -5.99 -4.30
CA GLU A 36 9.73 -5.33 -3.03
C GLU A 36 8.49 -4.91 -2.25
N SER A 37 7.55 -4.23 -2.90
CA SER A 37 6.28 -3.83 -2.25
C SER A 37 5.49 -5.04 -1.75
N SER A 38 5.45 -6.14 -2.52
CA SER A 38 4.81 -7.39 -2.10
C SER A 38 5.49 -8.01 -0.88
N LYS A 39 6.84 -8.00 -0.82
CA LYS A 39 7.59 -8.49 0.35
C LYS A 39 7.29 -7.67 1.60
N THR A 40 7.30 -6.34 1.47
CA THR A 40 6.98 -5.42 2.57
C THR A 40 5.54 -5.57 3.07
N ALA A 41 4.57 -5.70 2.15
CA ALA A 41 3.18 -5.95 2.52
C ALA A 41 3.03 -7.29 3.26
N TYR A 42 3.73 -8.34 2.80
CA TYR A 42 3.70 -9.64 3.46
C TYR A 42 4.32 -9.59 4.85
N SER A 43 5.46 -8.90 5.04
CA SER A 43 6.09 -8.77 6.36
C SER A 43 5.19 -8.00 7.33
N ALA A 44 4.59 -6.89 6.90
CA ALA A 44 3.65 -6.12 7.73
C ALA A 44 2.45 -6.96 8.20
N ILE A 45 1.90 -7.82 7.32
CA ILE A 45 0.81 -8.75 7.69
C ILE A 45 1.30 -9.77 8.73
N GLN A 46 2.52 -10.30 8.58
CA GLN A 46 3.07 -11.27 9.52
C GLN A 46 3.35 -10.65 10.89
N GLU A 47 3.94 -9.45 10.92
CA GLU A 47 4.18 -8.68 12.15
C GLU A 47 2.87 -8.40 12.88
N TYR A 48 1.84 -7.94 12.17
CA TYR A 48 0.51 -7.75 12.75
C TYR A 48 -0.06 -9.05 13.32
N LYS A 49 0.03 -10.17 12.59
CA LYS A 49 -0.46 -11.47 13.08
C LYS A 49 0.24 -11.86 14.37
N GLN A 50 1.57 -11.74 14.42
CA GLN A 50 2.35 -12.05 15.62
C GLN A 50 1.95 -11.17 16.80
N ALA A 51 1.82 -9.86 16.59
CA ALA A 51 1.38 -8.92 17.63
C ALA A 51 -0.04 -9.21 18.12
N ALA A 52 -0.96 -9.55 17.20
CA ALA A 52 -2.34 -9.87 17.52
C ALA A 52 -2.49 -11.22 18.26
N THR A 53 -1.62 -12.19 17.98
CA THR A 53 -1.62 -13.51 18.64
C THR A 53 -0.66 -13.60 19.82
N ASN A 54 0.01 -12.51 20.19
CA ASN A 54 0.84 -12.48 21.39
C ASN A 54 -0.04 -12.77 22.62
N GLU A 55 0.53 -13.48 23.60
CA GLU A 55 -0.16 -13.94 24.80
C GLU A 55 -0.75 -12.77 25.59
N GLU A 56 -0.02 -11.67 25.70
CA GLU A 56 -0.48 -10.45 26.38
C GLU A 56 -1.70 -9.83 25.68
N THR A 57 -1.62 -9.66 24.36
CA THR A 57 -2.72 -9.14 23.55
C THR A 57 -3.96 -10.04 23.65
N SER A 58 -3.75 -11.37 23.62
CA SER A 58 -4.82 -12.36 23.76
C SER A 58 -5.50 -12.27 25.12
N LYS A 59 -4.74 -12.08 26.21
CA LYS A 59 -5.31 -11.87 27.56
C LYS A 59 -6.18 -10.62 27.64
N VAL A 60 -5.77 -9.52 27.00
CA VAL A 60 -6.56 -8.29 26.94
C VAL A 60 -7.88 -8.52 26.19
N PHE A 61 -7.84 -9.19 25.04
CA PHE A 61 -9.05 -9.50 24.27
C PHE A 61 -10.00 -10.44 25.01
N GLU A 62 -9.49 -11.50 25.66
CA GLU A 62 -10.31 -12.41 26.46
C GLU A 62 -10.93 -11.69 27.67
N ARG A 63 -10.17 -10.85 28.36
CA ARG A 63 -10.73 -10.01 29.44
C ARG A 63 -11.85 -9.10 28.95
N ALA A 64 -11.68 -8.47 27.79
CA ALA A 64 -12.71 -7.61 27.20
C ALA A 64 -13.96 -8.41 26.81
N LYS A 65 -13.78 -9.63 26.29
CA LYS A 65 -14.87 -10.55 25.96
C LYS A 65 -15.63 -10.99 27.21
N GLN A 66 -14.93 -11.38 28.26
CA GLN A 66 -15.54 -11.75 29.55
C GLN A 66 -16.32 -10.57 30.14
N SER A 67 -15.72 -9.38 30.17
CA SER A 67 -16.40 -8.17 30.66
C SER A 67 -17.69 -7.84 29.90
N ARG A 68 -17.75 -8.12 28.59
CA ARG A 68 -18.97 -7.94 27.78
C ARG A 68 -20.04 -8.97 28.10
N GLN A 69 -19.65 -10.21 28.39
CA GLN A 69 -20.57 -11.27 28.80
C GLN A 69 -21.15 -11.00 30.19
N ASP A 70 -20.31 -10.57 31.13
CA ASP A 70 -20.70 -10.33 32.52
C ASP A 70 -21.54 -9.05 32.70
N ASN A 71 -21.30 -8.03 31.86
CA ASN A 71 -22.05 -6.77 31.90
C ASN A 71 -22.42 -6.29 30.49
N PRO A 72 -23.46 -6.88 29.87
CA PRO A 72 -23.92 -6.49 28.55
C PRO A 72 -24.68 -5.16 28.65
N LYS A 73 -23.94 -4.03 28.58
CA LYS A 73 -24.51 -2.66 28.58
C LYS A 73 -25.34 -2.30 27.33
N GLY A 74 -25.79 -3.29 26.55
CA GLY A 74 -26.48 -3.08 25.28
C GLY A 74 -25.61 -2.46 24.17
N ILE A 75 -24.29 -2.41 24.34
CA ILE A 75 -23.37 -1.82 23.36
C ILE A 75 -23.31 -2.73 22.14
N LYS A 76 -23.86 -2.27 21.02
CA LYS A 76 -23.78 -2.95 19.73
C LYS A 76 -22.31 -3.06 19.30
N PRO A 77 -21.82 -4.25 18.87
CA PRO A 77 -20.51 -4.36 18.26
C PRO A 77 -20.44 -3.49 17.00
N TRP A 78 -19.40 -2.66 16.90
CA TRP A 78 -19.15 -1.87 15.72
C TRP A 78 -18.89 -2.80 14.52
N ARG A 79 -19.57 -2.56 13.41
CA ARG A 79 -19.33 -3.22 12.14
C ARG A 79 -18.66 -2.23 11.21
N ALA A 80 -17.79 -2.71 10.33
CA ALA A 80 -17.20 -1.90 9.27
C ALA A 80 -18.25 -1.15 8.42
N ARG A 81 -19.46 -1.73 8.26
CA ARG A 81 -20.59 -1.09 7.56
C ARG A 81 -21.31 0.00 8.36
N ASP A 82 -21.07 0.11 9.66
CA ASP A 82 -21.67 1.13 10.51
C ASP A 82 -20.95 2.49 10.35
N ASP A 83 -19.80 2.55 9.67
CA ASP A 83 -19.07 3.78 9.33
C ASP A 83 -18.85 3.84 7.80
N PRO A 84 -19.45 4.80 7.09
CA PRO A 84 -19.31 4.92 5.64
C PRO A 84 -17.88 5.26 5.18
N ASP A 85 -17.05 5.84 6.04
CA ASP A 85 -15.69 6.28 5.74
C ASP A 85 -14.63 5.30 6.27
N TRP A 86 -15.02 4.09 6.68
CA TRP A 86 -14.08 3.12 7.27
C TRP A 86 -12.95 2.68 6.32
N LEU A 87 -13.18 2.76 5.01
CA LEU A 87 -12.19 2.53 3.94
C LEU A 87 -11.66 3.84 3.35
N GLY A 88 -11.96 4.98 3.98
CA GLY A 88 -11.54 6.29 3.51
C GLY A 88 -10.04 6.33 3.35
N THR A 89 -9.57 6.22 2.10
CA THR A 89 -8.24 6.65 1.69
C THR A 89 -8.27 8.18 1.74
N ASN A 90 -8.16 8.76 2.94
CA ASN A 90 -7.75 10.15 3.03
C ASN A 90 -6.37 10.24 2.37
N THR A 91 -6.37 10.90 1.21
CA THR A 91 -5.23 11.26 0.36
C THR A 91 -3.99 11.66 1.14
#